data_AF-A0A7X1H5W2-F1
#
_entry.id   AF-A0A7X1H5W2-F1
#
_cell.length_a   1.000
_cell.length_b   1.000
_cell.length_c   1.000
_cell.angle_alpha   90.00
_cell.angle_beta   90.00
_cell.angle_gamma   90.00
#
_symmetry.space_group_name_H-M   'P 1'
#
loop_
_entity.id
_entity.type
_entity.pdbx_description
1 polymer ?
#
loop_
_entity_poly.entity_id
_entity_poly.type
_entity_poly.pdbx_seq_one_letter_code
_entity_poly.pdbx_strand_id
1 'polypeptide(L)'
;MTQTADRFYRAGGVKTCYTILVLTALLILLSACGKKAPPISQTYVAPPVVERLQVMLEDNMMTLQWPVPEWEGKDENALAGFYVYHSKIDLSEAECKDCPVRFKRSANIRIEINKSDGSYAKRLEKGFRYSFKVSCFTDSGYEGETSEAVTVDY
;
A
#
# COMPACT_ATOMS: atom_id res chain seq x y z
N MET A 1 -8.74 85.56 -8.61
CA MET A 1 -8.90 84.32 -9.41
C MET A 1 -8.15 83.20 -8.72
N THR A 2 -8.85 82.08 -8.51
CA THR A 2 -8.35 80.72 -8.19
C THR A 2 -7.57 80.49 -6.89
N GLN A 3 -8.37 80.32 -5.84
CA GLN A 3 -8.18 79.48 -4.66
C GLN A 3 -8.38 78.01 -5.06
N THR A 4 -7.42 77.10 -4.81
CA THR A 4 -7.60 75.66 -4.44
C THR A 4 -6.29 74.85 -4.57
N ALA A 5 -5.33 75.13 -3.71
CA ALA A 5 -4.38 74.13 -3.25
C ALA A 5 -4.24 74.34 -1.74
N ASP A 6 -3.91 73.30 -0.98
CA ASP A 6 -3.66 73.40 0.47
C ASP A 6 -4.88 73.47 1.38
N ARG A 7 -5.79 72.50 1.24
CA ARG A 7 -6.70 72.13 2.34
C ARG A 7 -6.80 70.63 2.56
N PHE A 8 -5.70 69.89 2.61
CA PHE A 8 -5.75 68.49 3.09
C PHE A 8 -4.50 68.03 3.85
N TYR A 9 -3.73 68.95 4.46
CA TYR A 9 -2.51 68.60 5.18
C TYR A 9 -2.42 69.30 6.55
N ARG A 10 -3.40 69.11 7.43
CA ARG A 10 -3.23 69.47 8.84
C ARG A 10 -4.25 68.72 9.71
N ALA A 11 -3.74 68.12 10.79
CA ALA A 11 -4.45 67.41 11.86
C ALA A 11 -4.82 65.92 11.62
N GLY A 12 -3.83 65.06 11.35
CA GLY A 12 -4.07 63.59 11.33
C GLY A 12 -2.84 62.68 11.46
N GLY A 13 -1.63 63.22 11.66
CA GLY A 13 -0.36 62.54 11.35
C GLY A 13 -0.16 61.14 11.96
N VAL A 14 -0.56 60.91 13.20
CA VAL A 14 -0.39 59.59 13.85
C VAL A 14 -1.45 58.58 13.39
N LYS A 15 -2.70 59.02 13.22
CA LYS A 15 -3.82 58.15 12.82
C LYS A 15 -3.71 57.77 11.34
N THR A 16 -3.34 58.73 10.49
CA THR A 16 -3.15 58.49 9.05
C THR A 16 -1.97 57.56 8.78
N CYS A 17 -0.86 57.69 9.52
CA CYS A 17 0.29 56.80 9.39
C CYS A 17 -0.03 55.37 9.87
N TYR A 18 -0.77 55.23 10.98
CA TYR A 18 -1.26 53.94 11.48
C TYR A 18 -2.19 53.24 10.47
N THR A 19 -3.14 53.97 9.89
CA THR A 19 -4.05 53.42 8.87
C THR A 19 -3.30 52.94 7.63
N ILE A 20 -2.28 53.68 7.17
CA ILE A 20 -1.43 53.27 6.04
C ILE A 20 -0.62 52.01 6.38
N LEU A 21 -0.03 51.93 7.57
CA LEU A 21 0.69 50.74 8.03
C LEU A 21 -0.21 49.50 8.12
N VAL A 22 -1.41 49.66 8.68
CA VAL A 22 -2.40 48.58 8.79
C VAL A 22 -2.87 48.12 7.40
N LEU A 23 -3.17 49.04 6.49
CA LEU A 23 -3.54 48.70 5.10
C LEU A 23 -2.42 47.99 4.35
N THR A 24 -1.18 48.45 4.52
CA THR A 24 -0.01 47.84 3.88
C THR A 24 0.24 46.43 4.43
N ALA A 25 0.12 46.23 5.74
CA ALA A 25 0.23 44.91 6.37
C ALA A 25 -0.87 43.95 5.90
N LEU A 26 -2.11 44.44 5.74
CA LEU A 26 -3.24 43.64 5.24
C LEU A 26 -3.02 43.20 3.78
N LEU A 27 -2.47 44.07 2.94
CA LEU A 27 -2.15 43.75 1.54
C LEU A 27 -1.04 42.70 1.41
N ILE A 28 -0.03 42.73 2.30
CA ILE A 28 1.05 41.73 2.31
C ILE A 28 0.49 40.34 2.68
N LEU A 29 -0.42 40.25 3.65
CA LEU A 29 -1.02 38.99 4.07
C LEU A 29 -1.90 38.34 2.98
N LEU A 30 -2.52 39.13 2.10
CA LEU A 30 -3.32 38.64 0.98
C LEU A 30 -2.48 38.07 -0.18
N SER A 31 -1.17 38.37 -0.23
CA SER A 31 -0.26 37.89 -1.28
C SER A 31 0.42 36.55 -1.00
N ALA A 32 0.19 35.96 0.19
CA ALA A 32 0.71 34.65 0.56
C ALA A 32 -0.10 33.50 -0.07
N CYS A 33 -0.01 33.34 -1.39
CA CYS A 33 -0.51 32.15 -2.06
C CYS A 33 0.48 31.00 -1.82
N GLY A 34 0.26 30.24 -0.75
CA GLY A 34 1.06 29.06 -0.43
C GLY A 34 0.91 28.00 -1.52
N LYS A 35 1.85 27.95 -2.47
CA LYS A 35 2.01 26.80 -3.36
C LYS A 35 2.49 25.61 -2.51
N LYS A 36 1.55 24.76 -2.10
CA LYS A 36 1.89 23.45 -1.56
C LYS A 36 2.63 22.69 -2.66
N ALA A 37 3.86 22.25 -2.38
CA ALA A 37 4.54 21.33 -3.27
C ALA A 37 3.67 20.07 -3.44
N PRO A 38 3.66 19.44 -4.62
CA PRO A 38 3.07 18.13 -4.78
C PRO A 38 3.66 17.17 -3.72
N PRO A 39 2.86 16.24 -3.16
CA PRO A 39 3.41 15.24 -2.27
C PRO A 39 4.52 14.47 -3.00
N ILE A 40 5.66 14.30 -2.33
CA ILE A 40 6.74 13.47 -2.85
C ILE A 40 6.23 12.03 -2.80
N SER A 41 6.08 11.39 -3.97
CA SER A 41 5.77 9.96 -4.03
C SER A 41 6.95 9.22 -3.42
N GLN A 42 6.73 8.48 -2.33
CA GLN A 42 7.70 7.49 -1.89
C GLN A 42 7.92 6.52 -3.06
N THR A 43 9.18 6.23 -3.36
CA THR A 43 9.51 5.24 -4.37
C THR A 43 9.06 3.88 -3.86
N TYR A 44 7.97 3.38 -4.43
CA TYR A 44 7.48 2.04 -4.19
C TYR A 44 8.49 1.04 -4.74
N VAL A 45 9.05 0.20 -3.87
CA VAL A 45 9.85 -0.95 -4.28
C VAL A 45 9.06 -2.19 -3.89
N ALA A 46 8.53 -2.90 -4.88
CA ALA A 46 7.76 -4.11 -4.65
C ALA A 46 8.65 -5.18 -4.00
N PRO A 47 8.20 -5.86 -2.93
CA PRO A 47 8.93 -6.98 -2.38
C PRO A 47 9.03 -8.13 -3.41
N PRO A 48 10.02 -9.03 -3.25
CA PRO A 48 10.36 -10.02 -4.25
C PRO A 48 9.28 -11.11 -4.32
N VAL A 49 9.26 -11.84 -5.45
CA VAL A 49 8.33 -12.94 -5.66
C VAL A 49 8.81 -14.18 -4.90
N VAL A 50 7.87 -14.93 -4.31
CA VAL A 50 8.16 -16.23 -3.71
C VAL A 50 8.40 -17.25 -4.81
N GLU A 51 9.60 -17.79 -4.87
CA GLU A 51 9.98 -18.87 -5.78
C GLU A 51 9.91 -20.24 -5.10
N ARG A 52 9.81 -21.32 -5.90
CA ARG A 52 9.85 -22.71 -5.42
C ARG A 52 8.79 -23.02 -4.34
N LEU A 53 7.55 -22.57 -4.56
CA LEU A 53 6.42 -22.97 -3.73
C LEU A 53 6.19 -24.49 -3.85
N GLN A 54 6.36 -25.20 -2.74
CA GLN A 54 6.17 -26.65 -2.65
C GLN A 54 4.87 -26.96 -1.94
N VAL A 55 4.26 -28.09 -2.33
CA VAL A 55 3.05 -28.62 -1.72
C VAL A 55 3.26 -30.06 -1.32
N MET A 56 2.88 -30.38 -0.09
CA MET A 56 2.84 -31.72 0.46
C MET A 56 1.40 -32.01 0.89
N LEU A 57 0.87 -33.17 0.49
CA LEU A 57 -0.47 -33.61 0.87
C LEU A 57 -0.35 -34.92 1.62
N GLU A 58 -0.75 -34.91 2.89
CA GLU A 58 -0.82 -36.07 3.75
C GLU A 58 -2.27 -36.24 4.23
N ASP A 59 -2.93 -37.33 3.80
CA ASP A 59 -4.36 -37.53 3.95
C ASP A 59 -5.18 -36.33 3.44
N ASN A 60 -5.85 -35.60 4.33
CA ASN A 60 -6.58 -34.37 4.02
C ASN A 60 -5.86 -33.10 4.49
N MET A 61 -4.61 -33.20 4.91
CA MET A 61 -3.82 -32.05 5.34
C MET A 61 -2.83 -31.66 4.25
N MET A 62 -3.04 -30.49 3.68
CA MET A 62 -2.15 -29.89 2.69
C MET A 62 -1.23 -28.90 3.38
N THR A 63 0.07 -29.03 3.16
CA THR A 63 1.11 -28.16 3.68
C THR A 63 1.85 -27.51 2.53
N LEU A 64 1.86 -26.19 2.49
CA LEU A 64 2.68 -25.39 1.60
C LEU A 64 3.98 -25.03 2.33
N GLN A 65 5.10 -25.10 1.61
CA GLN A 65 6.40 -24.65 2.08
C GLN A 65 7.10 -23.83 1.00
N TRP A 66 7.79 -22.77 1.41
CA TRP A 66 8.54 -21.93 0.49
C TRP A 66 9.72 -21.25 1.20
N PRO A 67 10.82 -20.95 0.49
CA PRO A 67 11.91 -20.17 1.04
C PRO A 67 11.51 -18.70 1.25
N VAL A 68 12.06 -18.08 2.28
CA VAL A 68 12.03 -16.62 2.43
C VAL A 68 12.99 -16.03 1.38
N PRO A 69 12.51 -15.21 0.42
CA PRO A 69 13.38 -14.63 -0.59
C PRO A 69 14.35 -13.61 0.01
N GLU A 70 15.54 -13.51 -0.57
CA GLU A 70 16.50 -12.46 -0.21
C GLU A 70 15.92 -11.09 -0.61
N TRP A 71 15.99 -10.13 0.30
CA TRP A 71 15.44 -8.79 0.11
C TRP A 71 16.28 -7.73 0.82
N GLU A 72 16.67 -6.69 0.08
CA GLU A 72 17.50 -5.59 0.60
C GLU A 72 16.68 -4.42 1.18
N GLY A 73 15.35 -4.53 1.20
CA GLY A 73 14.50 -3.50 1.78
C GLY A 73 14.78 -3.31 3.27
N LYS A 74 14.90 -2.06 3.69
CA LYS A 74 15.18 -1.64 5.07
C LYS A 74 14.00 -0.89 5.65
N ASP A 75 13.95 -0.83 6.97
CA ASP A 75 12.95 -0.09 7.74
C ASP A 75 11.53 -0.43 7.28
N GLU A 76 10.76 0.56 6.83
CA GLU A 76 9.38 0.38 6.35
C GLU A 76 9.25 -0.49 5.08
N ASN A 77 10.35 -0.70 4.35
CA ASN A 77 10.41 -1.60 3.21
C ASN A 77 10.95 -2.99 3.57
N ALA A 78 11.24 -3.27 4.84
CA ALA A 78 11.64 -4.60 5.28
C ALA A 78 10.53 -5.62 5.00
N LEU A 79 10.92 -6.85 4.70
CA LEU A 79 10.00 -7.95 4.44
C LEU A 79 9.31 -8.33 5.75
N ALA A 80 8.00 -8.12 5.84
CA ALA A 80 7.22 -8.36 7.05
C ALA A 80 6.60 -9.76 7.09
N GLY A 81 6.26 -10.30 5.92
CA GLY A 81 5.57 -11.58 5.86
C GLY A 81 5.07 -11.97 4.49
N PHE A 82 4.14 -12.92 4.52
CA PHE A 82 3.52 -13.52 3.35
C PHE A 82 2.00 -13.51 3.45
N TYR A 83 1.33 -13.24 2.33
CA TYR A 83 -0.08 -13.54 2.16
C TYR A 83 -0.24 -14.86 1.41
N VAL A 84 -1.06 -15.74 1.95
CA VAL A 84 -1.44 -16.99 1.28
C VAL A 84 -2.82 -16.83 0.70
N TYR A 85 -2.95 -17.08 -0.59
CA TYR A 85 -4.21 -17.06 -1.32
C TYR A 85 -4.60 -18.46 -1.74
N HIS A 86 -5.91 -18.74 -1.75
CA HIS A 86 -6.43 -19.97 -2.32
C HIS A 86 -7.70 -19.73 -3.15
N SER A 87 -7.88 -20.54 -4.17
CA SER A 87 -9.17 -20.80 -4.80
C SER A 87 -9.69 -22.17 -4.35
N LYS A 88 -11.00 -22.38 -4.45
CA LYS A 88 -11.67 -23.66 -4.23
C LYS A 88 -12.76 -23.77 -5.29
N ILE A 89 -12.67 -24.80 -6.12
CA ILE A 89 -13.60 -25.06 -7.24
C ILE A 89 -14.18 -26.46 -7.04
N ASP A 90 -15.49 -26.58 -7.13
CA ASP A 90 -16.17 -27.88 -7.04
C ASP A 90 -15.91 -28.69 -8.31
N LEU A 91 -15.45 -29.93 -8.15
CA LEU A 91 -15.18 -30.84 -9.27
C LEU A 91 -16.45 -31.47 -9.85
N SER A 92 -17.58 -31.42 -9.13
CA SER A 92 -18.88 -31.91 -9.59
C SER A 92 -19.61 -30.91 -10.48
N GLU A 93 -19.26 -29.64 -10.41
CA GLU A 93 -19.75 -28.62 -11.34
C GLU A 93 -19.07 -28.80 -12.69
N ALA A 94 -19.83 -28.60 -13.78
CA ALA A 94 -19.29 -28.72 -15.14
C ALA A 94 -18.08 -27.78 -15.29
N GLU A 95 -16.93 -28.31 -15.69
CA GLU A 95 -15.68 -27.55 -15.84
C GLU A 95 -15.91 -26.31 -16.73
N CYS A 96 -15.98 -25.15 -16.09
CA CYS A 96 -16.08 -23.87 -16.79
C CYS A 96 -14.68 -23.46 -17.24
N LYS A 97 -14.36 -23.75 -18.51
CA LYS A 97 -13.03 -23.49 -19.11
C LYS A 97 -12.63 -22.00 -19.10
N ASP A 98 -13.60 -21.10 -19.12
CA ASP A 98 -13.38 -19.65 -19.20
C ASP A 98 -13.70 -18.90 -17.91
N CYS A 99 -14.03 -19.62 -16.82
CA CYS A 99 -14.33 -18.95 -15.56
C CYS A 99 -13.05 -18.44 -14.91
N PRO A 100 -12.96 -17.13 -14.56
CA PRO A 100 -11.79 -16.61 -13.90
C PRO A 100 -11.62 -17.24 -12.52
N VAL A 101 -10.44 -17.81 -12.26
CA VAL A 101 -10.11 -18.40 -10.96
C VAL A 101 -10.07 -17.31 -9.90
N ARG A 102 -11.00 -17.37 -8.95
CA ARG A 102 -11.10 -16.40 -7.85
C ARG A 102 -10.26 -16.84 -6.67
N PHE A 103 -9.16 -16.14 -6.45
CA PHE A 103 -8.32 -16.31 -5.28
C PHE A 103 -8.83 -15.48 -4.10
N LYS A 104 -8.86 -16.07 -2.92
CA LYS A 104 -9.19 -15.41 -1.65
C LYS A 104 -8.02 -15.54 -0.68
N ARG A 105 -7.72 -14.46 0.04
CA ARG A 105 -6.71 -14.47 1.10
C ARG A 105 -7.15 -15.42 2.21
N SER A 106 -6.29 -16.38 2.53
CA SER A 106 -6.50 -17.41 3.54
C SER A 106 -5.72 -17.18 4.82
N ALA A 107 -4.52 -16.59 4.70
CA ALA A 107 -3.65 -16.34 5.83
C ALA A 107 -2.75 -15.12 5.59
N ASN A 108 -2.29 -14.56 6.71
CA ASN A 108 -1.19 -13.62 6.80
C ASN A 108 -0.15 -14.25 7.75
N ILE A 109 1.05 -14.49 7.26
CA ILE A 109 2.13 -15.16 7.98
C ILE A 109 3.27 -14.17 8.13
N ARG A 110 3.62 -13.79 9.36
CA ARG A 110 4.77 -12.94 9.61
C ARG A 110 6.07 -13.73 9.57
N ILE A 111 7.14 -13.10 9.09
CA ILE A 111 8.48 -13.68 9.15
C ILE A 111 8.96 -13.64 10.60
N GLU A 112 9.50 -14.77 11.07
CA GLU A 112 10.16 -14.88 12.36
C GLU A 112 11.68 -14.71 12.16
N ILE A 113 12.35 -14.05 13.09
CA ILE A 113 13.78 -13.65 13.00
C ILE A 113 14.74 -14.84 12.73
N ASN A 114 14.32 -16.07 13.03
CA ASN A 114 15.14 -17.28 12.90
C ASN A 114 14.61 -18.31 11.90
N LYS A 115 13.62 -17.97 11.07
CA LYS A 115 13.10 -18.87 10.03
C LYS A 115 13.54 -18.42 8.65
N SER A 116 14.10 -19.36 7.90
CA SER A 116 14.47 -19.20 6.49
C SER A 116 13.36 -19.61 5.53
N ASP A 117 12.27 -20.17 6.04
CA ASP A 117 11.18 -20.74 5.27
C ASP A 117 9.81 -20.34 5.85
N GLY A 118 8.85 -20.13 4.95
CA GLY A 118 7.44 -19.98 5.26
C GLY A 118 6.72 -21.32 5.12
N SER A 119 5.73 -21.55 5.99
CA SER A 119 4.90 -22.76 5.96
C SER A 119 3.44 -22.43 6.25
N TYR A 120 2.52 -23.09 5.55
CA TYR A 120 1.08 -22.96 5.76
C TYR A 120 0.39 -24.31 5.62
N ALA A 121 -0.40 -24.71 6.63
CA ALA A 121 -1.19 -25.94 6.59
C ALA A 121 -2.68 -25.63 6.51
N LYS A 122 -3.41 -26.42 5.70
CA LYS A 122 -4.86 -26.36 5.59
C LYS A 122 -5.45 -27.75 5.37
N ARG A 123 -6.56 -28.02 6.07
CA ARG A 123 -7.37 -29.21 5.83
C ARG A 123 -8.22 -29.03 4.57
N LEU A 124 -8.16 -29.98 3.65
CA LEU A 124 -8.92 -30.00 2.41
C LEU A 124 -10.20 -30.81 2.55
N GLU A 125 -11.24 -30.38 1.84
CA GLU A 125 -12.50 -31.11 1.69
C GLU A 125 -12.47 -31.88 0.37
N LYS A 126 -13.11 -33.04 0.34
CA LYS A 126 -13.13 -33.89 -0.86
C LYS A 126 -14.05 -33.32 -1.94
N GLY A 127 -13.69 -33.59 -3.19
CA GLY A 127 -14.46 -33.18 -4.37
C GLY A 127 -14.14 -31.75 -4.83
N PHE A 128 -12.99 -31.20 -4.44
CA PHE A 128 -12.62 -29.84 -4.80
C PHE A 128 -11.20 -29.74 -5.39
N ARG A 129 -11.06 -28.86 -6.38
CA ARG A 129 -9.78 -28.38 -6.88
C ARG A 129 -9.39 -27.12 -6.12
N TYR A 130 -8.25 -27.17 -5.45
CA TYR A 130 -7.66 -26.03 -4.76
C TYR A 130 -6.45 -25.52 -5.54
N SER A 131 -6.37 -24.22 -5.78
CA SER A 131 -5.13 -23.58 -6.25
C SER A 131 -4.62 -22.62 -5.20
N PHE A 132 -3.31 -22.63 -4.94
CA PHE A 132 -2.66 -21.78 -3.95
C PHE A 132 -1.61 -20.87 -4.56
N LYS A 133 -1.49 -19.67 -4.02
CA LYS A 133 -0.45 -18.69 -4.37
C LYS A 133 0.04 -17.99 -3.11
N VAL A 134 1.28 -17.55 -3.11
CA VAL A 134 1.88 -16.79 -2.01
C VAL A 134 2.48 -15.49 -2.54
N SER A 135 2.27 -14.37 -1.85
CA SER A 135 2.95 -13.10 -2.13
C SER A 135 3.66 -12.60 -0.88
N CYS A 136 4.72 -11.84 -1.08
CA CYS A 136 5.43 -11.12 -0.03
C CYS A 136 4.74 -9.80 0.30
N PHE A 137 4.84 -9.36 1.56
CA PHE A 137 4.49 -7.99 1.94
C PHE A 137 5.51 -7.36 2.89
N THR A 138 5.60 -6.04 2.86
CA THR A 138 6.51 -5.23 3.69
C THR A 138 5.83 -4.68 4.94
N ASP A 139 6.60 -4.11 5.87
CA ASP A 139 6.05 -3.48 7.09
C ASP A 139 5.19 -2.24 6.78
N SER A 140 5.46 -1.54 5.69
CA SER A 140 4.61 -0.47 5.12
C SER A 140 3.30 -0.98 4.51
N GLY A 141 3.12 -2.30 4.39
CA GLY A 141 1.92 -2.94 3.85
C GLY A 141 1.91 -3.07 2.33
N TYR A 142 3.02 -2.79 1.66
CA TYR A 142 3.18 -3.01 0.23
C TYR A 142 3.26 -4.50 -0.10
N GLU A 143 2.55 -4.93 -1.13
CA GLU A 143 2.45 -6.33 -1.53
C GLU A 143 3.11 -6.54 -2.90
N GLY A 144 3.97 -7.56 -2.98
CA GLY A 144 4.66 -7.95 -4.20
C GLY A 144 3.80 -8.82 -5.12
N GLU A 145 4.38 -9.25 -6.22
CA GLU A 145 3.70 -10.20 -7.11
C GLU A 145 3.52 -11.57 -6.43
N THR A 146 2.50 -12.31 -6.87
CA THR A 146 2.24 -13.66 -6.39
C THR A 146 3.15 -14.68 -7.05
N SER A 147 3.48 -15.75 -6.33
CA SER A 147 4.11 -16.95 -6.86
C SER A 147 3.32 -17.59 -8.01
N GLU A 148 3.96 -18.52 -8.70
CA GLU A 148 3.26 -19.50 -9.52
C GLU A 148 2.19 -20.24 -8.69
N ALA A 149 1.07 -20.56 -9.32
CA ALA A 149 -0.01 -21.28 -8.65
C ALA A 149 0.30 -22.77 -8.58
N VAL A 150 0.17 -23.36 -7.40
CA VAL A 150 0.17 -24.83 -7.24
C VAL A 150 -1.28 -25.31 -7.10
N THR A 151 -1.64 -26.38 -7.80
CA THR A 151 -3.01 -26.91 -7.80
C THR A 151 -3.03 -28.32 -7.23
N VAL A 152 -4.02 -28.61 -6.38
CA VAL A 152 -4.25 -29.90 -5.74
C VAL A 152 -5.73 -30.24 -5.84
N ASP A 153 -6.04 -31.43 -6.32
CA ASP A 153 -7.38 -32.01 -6.29
C ASP A 153 -7.46 -32.94 -5.07
N TYR A 154 -8.49 -32.77 -4.26
CA TYR A 154 -8.75 -33.60 -3.08
C TYR A 154 -10.23 -33.93 -2.97
#